data_AF-A0A4Y1Z837-F1
#
_entry.id   AF-A0A4Y1Z837-F1
#
_cell.length_a   1.000
_cell.length_b   1.000
_cell.length_c   1.000
_cell.angle_alpha   90.00
_cell.angle_beta   90.00
_cell.angle_gamma   90.00
#
_symmetry.space_group_name_H-M   'P 1'
#
loop_
_entity.id
_entity.type
_entity.pdbx_description
1 polymer ?
#
loop_
_entity_poly.entity_id
_entity_poly.type
_entity_poly.pdbx_seq_one_letter_code
_entity_poly.pdbx_strand_id
1 'polypeptide(L)' 'MIDQDGNKVPVVIGNEQPTVRGVIVVARGADQSSTKVAIMDAVSTVLDLPSYKVTVLEKND' A
#
# COMPACT_ATOMS: atom_id res chain seq x y z
N MET A 1 8.43 30.91 -14.33
CA MET A 1 7.71 32.02 -13.70
C MET A 1 8.72 32.84 -12.93
N ILE A 2 8.48 34.13 -12.71
CA ILE A 2 9.32 34.97 -11.85
C ILE A 2 8.56 35.14 -10.54
N ASP A 3 9.21 34.87 -9.40
CA ASP A 3 8.60 35.08 -8.08
C ASP A 3 8.52 36.58 -7.73
N GLN A 4 7.99 36.89 -6.55
CA GLN A 4 7.80 38.28 -6.11
C GLN A 4 9.14 39.02 -5.90
N ASP A 5 10.25 38.29 -5.81
CA ASP A 5 11.61 38.81 -5.59
C ASP A 5 12.44 38.88 -6.88
N GLY A 6 11.85 38.57 -8.04
CA GLY A 6 12.53 38.65 -9.33
C GLY A 6 13.32 37.40 -9.73
N ASN A 7 13.24 36.31 -8.95
CA ASN A 7 13.96 35.07 -9.25
C ASN A 7 13.16 34.16 -10.19
N LYS A 8 13.85 33.50 -11.11
CA LYS A 8 13.26 32.44 -11.93
C LYS A 8 13.09 31.19 -11.09
N VAL A 9 11.85 30.86 -10.76
CA VAL A 9 11.49 29.66 -10.00
C VAL A 9 10.69 28.67 -10.87
N PRO A 10 10.86 27.35 -10.65
CA PRO A 10 10.07 26.33 -11.34
C PRO A 10 8.61 26.38 -10.91
N VAL A 11 7.71 25.91 -11.78
CA VAL A 11 6.29 25.76 -11.46
C VAL A 11 6.07 24.32 -10.98
N VAL A 12 5.52 24.17 -9.79
CA VAL A 12 5.10 22.85 -9.27
C VAL A 12 3.80 22.46 -9.96
N ILE A 13 3.83 21.39 -10.77
CA ILE A 13 2.68 20.90 -11.53
C ILE A 13 1.83 19.88 -10.76
N GLY A 14 2.34 19.39 -9.62
CA GLY A 14 1.65 18.41 -8.79
C GLY A 14 2.58 17.79 -7.76
N ASN A 15 1.99 17.03 -6.84
CA ASN A 15 2.70 16.21 -5.87
C ASN A 15 2.28 14.75 -6.08
N GLU A 16 3.25 13.84 -6.19
CA GLU A 16 2.99 12.41 -6.31
C GLU A 16 3.10 11.73 -4.94
N GLN A 17 2.15 10.87 -4.62
CA GLN A 17 2.25 10.02 -3.43
C GLN A 17 3.03 8.74 -3.77
N PRO A 18 3.82 8.23 -2.81
CA PRO A 18 4.51 6.97 -3.01
C PRO A 18 3.51 5.82 -3.10
N THR A 19 3.76 4.90 -4.03
CA THR A 19 2.93 3.69 -4.18
C THR A 19 3.22 2.70 -3.05
N VAL A 20 2.18 2.01 -2.57
CA VAL A 20 2.34 0.94 -1.58
C VAL A 20 3.12 -0.22 -2.21
N ARG A 21 4.20 -0.66 -1.52
CA ARG A 21 5.10 -1.71 -2.05
C ARG A 21 4.68 -3.12 -1.68
N GLY A 22 3.89 -3.29 -0.63
CA GLY A 22 3.44 -4.58 -0.10
C GLY A 22 2.91 -4.43 1.33
N VAL A 23 2.25 -5.47 1.83
CA VAL A 23 1.58 -5.47 3.15
C VAL A 23 1.81 -6.79 3.86
N ILE A 24 1.96 -6.72 5.19
CA ILE A 24 1.97 -7.87 6.09
C ILE A 24 0.72 -7.77 6.96
N VAL A 25 -0.05 -8.85 7.04
CA VAL A 25 -1.23 -8.98 7.88
C VAL A 25 -0.99 -10.09 8.90
N VAL A 26 -1.24 -9.82 10.17
CA VAL A 26 -1.17 -10.80 11.25
C VAL A 26 -2.56 -10.93 11.84
N ALA A 27 -3.17 -12.10 11.71
CA ALA A 27 -4.55 -12.34 12.13
C ALA A 27 -4.68 -13.71 12.80
N ARG A 28 -5.65 -13.85 13.71
CA ARG A 28 -6.02 -15.15 14.28
C ARG A 28 -6.84 -15.95 13.26
N GLY A 29 -6.58 -17.25 13.14
CA GLY A 29 -7.26 -18.14 12.20
C GLY A 29 -6.83 -17.98 10.72
N ALA A 30 -5.73 -17.27 10.48
CA ALA A 30 -5.02 -17.20 9.20
C ALA A 30 -4.16 -18.45 8.89
N ASP A 31 -4.09 -19.43 9.79
CA ASP A 31 -3.65 -20.79 9.52
C ASP A 31 -4.63 -21.55 8.61
N GLN A 32 -5.94 -21.26 8.74
CA GLN A 32 -6.97 -21.82 7.88
C GLN A 32 -6.89 -21.22 6.47
N SER A 33 -6.72 -22.07 5.46
CA SER A 33 -6.48 -21.65 4.07
C SER A 33 -7.59 -20.76 3.51
N SER A 34 -8.86 -21.02 3.84
CA SER A 34 -9.99 -20.18 3.38
C SER A 34 -9.91 -18.76 3.93
N THR A 35 -9.55 -18.60 5.20
CA THR A 35 -9.41 -17.30 5.86
C THR A 35 -8.21 -16.55 5.28
N LYS A 36 -7.10 -17.26 5.07
CA LYS A 36 -5.88 -16.70 4.48
C LYS A 36 -6.12 -16.16 3.07
N VAL A 37 -6.84 -16.92 2.23
CA VAL A 37 -7.23 -16.49 0.88
C VAL A 37 -8.17 -15.29 0.94
N ALA A 38 -9.20 -15.33 1.79
CA ALA A 38 -10.15 -14.22 1.92
C ALA A 38 -9.47 -12.91 2.35
N ILE A 39 -8.52 -12.96 3.30
CA ILE A 39 -7.73 -11.80 3.71
C ILE A 39 -6.86 -11.30 2.56
N MET A 40 -6.17 -12.21 1.87
CA MET A 40 -5.28 -11.87 0.76
C MET A 40 -6.04 -11.16 -0.37
N ASP A 41 -7.20 -11.70 -0.77
CA ASP A 41 -8.03 -11.15 -1.83
C ASP A 41 -8.60 -9.77 -1.47
N ALA A 42 -9.06 -9.61 -0.22
CA ALA A 42 -9.58 -8.34 0.27
C ALA A 42 -8.51 -7.25 0.26
N VAL A 43 -7.31 -7.56 0.78
CA VAL A 43 -6.19 -6.60 0.84
C VAL A 43 -5.66 -6.28 -0.56
N SER A 44 -5.51 -7.28 -1.41
CA SER A 44 -5.09 -7.11 -2.80
C SER A 44 -6.04 -6.20 -3.58
N THR A 45 -7.36 -6.35 -3.38
CA THR A 45 -8.37 -5.55 -4.06
C THR A 45 -8.40 -4.11 -3.57
N VAL A 46 -8.35 -3.89 -2.26
CA VAL A 46 -8.47 -2.54 -1.66
C VAL A 46 -7.23 -1.71 -1.91
N LEU A 47 -6.05 -2.31 -1.87
CA LEU A 47 -4.77 -1.61 -1.99
C LEU A 47 -4.16 -1.69 -3.39
N ASP A 48 -4.86 -2.30 -4.35
CA ASP A 48 -4.38 -2.53 -5.71
C ASP A 48 -2.98 -3.19 -5.73
N LEU A 49 -2.85 -4.27 -4.94
CA LEU A 49 -1.61 -5.02 -4.77
C LEU A 49 -1.75 -6.43 -5.35
N PRO A 50 -0.79 -6.90 -6.16
CA PRO A 50 -0.75 -8.30 -6.56
C PRO A 50 -0.51 -9.20 -5.33
N SER A 51 -1.09 -10.40 -5.37
CA SER A 51 -1.12 -11.34 -4.22
C SER A 51 0.26 -11.70 -3.67
N TYR A 52 1.29 -11.80 -4.52
CA TYR A 52 2.67 -12.08 -4.07
C TYR A 52 3.31 -10.95 -3.24
N LYS A 53 2.67 -9.77 -3.16
CA LYS A 53 3.07 -8.65 -2.30
C LYS A 53 2.29 -8.58 -0.98
N VAL A 54 1.39 -9.53 -0.73
CA VAL A 54 0.58 -9.61 0.48
C VAL A 54 0.97 -10.85 1.26
N THR A 55 1.49 -10.65 2.47
CA THR A 55 1.87 -11.75 3.36
C THR A 55 0.88 -11.82 4.52
N VAL A 56 0.21 -12.95 4.68
CA VAL A 56 -0.71 -13.20 5.80
C VAL A 56 -0.09 -14.24 6.73
N LEU A 57 0.02 -13.89 8.01
CA LEU A 57 0.62 -14.70 9.06
C LEU A 57 -0.40 -14.98 10.16
N GLU A 58 -0.31 -16.18 10.74
CA GLU A 58 -1.07 -16.52 11.94
C GLU A 58 -0.55 -15.75 13.14
N LYS A 59 -1.47 -15.18 13.92
CA LYS A 59 -1.16 -14.64 15.23
C LYS A 59 -1.16 -15.77 16.26
N ASN A 60 0.03 -16.21 16.67
CA ASN A 60 0.13 -17.04 17.87
C ASN A 60 -0.27 -16.18 19.10
N ASP A 61 -1.19 -16.68 19.92
CA ASP A 61 -1.51 -16.13 21.24
C ASP A 61 -0.48 -16.61 22.28
#